data_AF-A0A077R8U1-F1
#
_entry.id   AF-A0A077R8U1-F1
#
_cell.length_a   1.000
_cell.length_b   1.000
_cell.length_c   1.000
_cell.angle_alpha   90.00
_cell.angle_beta   90.00
_cell.angle_gamma   90.00
#
_symmetry.space_group_name_H-M   'P 1'
#
loop_
_entity.id
_entity.type
_entity.pdbx_description
1 polymer ?
#
loop_
_entity_poly.entity_id
_entity_poly.type
_entity_poly.pdbx_seq_one_letter_code
_entity_poly.pdbx_strand_id
1 'polypeptide(L)'
;MVALFKQQSPYVVPGVIDLTQPSLWIAVGSICFNPLYWNIVAQNEYHNKTITKILRGRRYLGCYLLAVSIFSLGILRDHLYNLALKHQPTHALLEQPWVKPAAALLFASGNVFVLSSMWALGVTGTYLGDYFGILMDSIVTGFPFNVMANPMYWGSSMSFVGVALWFGKPAGLVLSVLVVIVYALALRFEEPFTANIYKQADKKKRADAAKHALLETDGPASGTRNRGKRTPSKLKA
;
A
#
# COMPACT_ATOMS: atom_id res chain seq x y z
N MET A 1 -36.42 -43.57 -15.14
CA MET A 1 -35.78 -42.89 -16.29
C MET A 1 -35.95 -41.37 -16.19
N VAL A 2 -35.35 -40.70 -15.21
CA VAL A 2 -35.40 -39.22 -15.08
C VAL A 2 -34.01 -38.68 -14.71
N ALA A 3 -33.00 -39.03 -15.52
CA ALA A 3 -31.62 -38.62 -15.25
C ALA A 3 -30.84 -38.34 -16.55
N LEU A 4 -31.48 -37.80 -17.59
CA LEU A 4 -30.84 -37.64 -18.89
C LEU A 4 -30.67 -36.20 -19.40
N PHE A 5 -31.20 -35.18 -18.73
CA PHE A 5 -30.94 -33.79 -19.14
C PHE A 5 -30.88 -32.84 -17.94
N LYS A 6 -29.86 -32.97 -17.08
CA LYS A 6 -29.42 -31.79 -16.32
C LYS A 6 -28.52 -31.02 -17.28
N GLN A 7 -29.13 -30.17 -18.11
CA GLN A 7 -28.39 -29.26 -18.99
C GLN A 7 -27.49 -28.42 -18.09
N GLN A 8 -26.21 -28.77 -18.03
CA GLN A 8 -25.24 -28.01 -17.25
C GLN A 8 -25.25 -26.60 -17.82
N SER A 9 -25.51 -25.62 -16.94
CA SER A 9 -25.50 -24.22 -17.32
C SER A 9 -24.20 -23.91 -18.07
N PRO A 10 -24.24 -23.20 -19.22
CA PRO A 10 -23.03 -22.85 -19.97
C PRO A 10 -22.05 -21.99 -19.16
N TYR A 11 -22.51 -21.47 -18.02
CA TYR A 11 -21.75 -20.67 -17.07
C TYR A 11 -21.01 -21.51 -16.02
N VAL A 12 -21.07 -22.84 -16.09
CA VAL A 12 -20.34 -23.73 -15.18
C VAL A 12 -19.30 -24.52 -15.96
N VAL A 13 -18.03 -24.36 -15.59
CA VAL A 13 -16.93 -25.21 -16.05
C VAL A 13 -16.72 -26.28 -14.98
N PRO A 14 -17.12 -27.56 -15.24
CA PRO A 14 -17.09 -28.61 -14.23
C PRO A 14 -15.71 -28.78 -13.59
N GLY A 15 -15.67 -28.85 -12.27
CA GLY A 15 -14.43 -29.03 -11.51
C GLY A 15 -13.52 -27.78 -11.47
N VAL A 16 -13.86 -26.69 -12.15
CA VAL A 16 -13.00 -25.49 -12.25
C VAL A 16 -13.67 -24.26 -11.65
N ILE A 17 -14.82 -23.84 -12.20
CA ILE A 17 -15.48 -22.61 -11.78
C ILE A 17 -16.99 -22.64 -12.08
N ASP A 18 -17.79 -22.16 -11.15
CA ASP A 18 -19.23 -21.93 -11.30
C ASP A 18 -19.49 -20.42 -11.33
N LEU A 19 -19.77 -19.87 -12.52
CA LEU A 19 -20.05 -18.44 -12.71
C LEU A 19 -21.49 -18.05 -12.37
N THR A 20 -22.35 -19.02 -12.04
CA THR A 20 -23.74 -18.73 -11.63
C THR A 20 -23.82 -18.23 -10.19
N GLN A 21 -22.79 -18.49 -9.38
CA GLN A 21 -22.78 -18.12 -7.97
C GLN A 21 -22.62 -16.60 -7.78
N PRO A 22 -23.61 -15.91 -7.19
CA PRO A 22 -23.51 -14.46 -6.95
C PRO A 22 -22.32 -14.09 -6.05
N SER A 23 -21.97 -14.96 -5.10
CA SER A 23 -20.82 -14.75 -4.21
C SER A 23 -19.51 -14.59 -4.97
N LEU A 24 -19.34 -15.25 -6.13
CA LEU A 24 -18.15 -15.10 -6.96
C LEU A 24 -18.01 -13.65 -7.46
N TRP A 25 -19.10 -13.11 -8.02
CA TRP A 25 -19.10 -11.75 -8.59
C TRP A 25 -19.01 -10.67 -7.51
N ILE A 26 -19.58 -10.91 -6.32
CA ILE A 26 -19.39 -10.04 -5.16
C ILE A 26 -17.91 -10.02 -4.75
N ALA A 27 -17.24 -11.18 -4.73
CA ALA A 27 -15.80 -11.23 -4.45
C ALA A 27 -14.97 -10.52 -5.53
N VAL A 28 -15.28 -10.72 -6.81
CA VAL A 28 -14.65 -9.98 -7.93
C VAL A 28 -14.80 -8.47 -7.74
N GLY A 29 -16.03 -8.01 -7.49
CA GLY A 29 -16.31 -6.59 -7.26
C GLY A 29 -15.53 -6.04 -6.07
N SER A 30 -15.49 -6.76 -4.95
CA SER A 30 -14.73 -6.35 -3.76
C SER A 30 -13.21 -6.34 -3.99
N ILE A 31 -12.66 -7.32 -4.72
CA ILE A 31 -11.24 -7.37 -5.10
C ILE A 31 -10.86 -6.14 -5.93
N CYS A 32 -11.68 -5.77 -6.92
CA CYS A 32 -11.46 -4.60 -7.76
C CYS A 32 -11.67 -3.29 -6.99
N PHE A 33 -12.71 -3.23 -6.15
CA PHE A 33 -13.09 -2.03 -5.42
C PHE A 33 -12.01 -1.58 -4.45
N ASN A 34 -11.38 -2.51 -3.74
CA ASN A 34 -10.38 -2.20 -2.73
C ASN A 34 -9.27 -1.28 -3.29
N PRO A 35 -8.50 -1.67 -4.33
CA PRO A 35 -7.46 -0.82 -4.89
C PRO A 35 -7.93 0.48 -5.53
N LEU A 36 -9.14 0.49 -6.10
CA LEU A 36 -9.74 1.70 -6.62
C LEU A 36 -10.07 2.69 -5.51
N TYR A 37 -10.63 2.21 -4.40
CA TYR A 37 -11.03 3.03 -3.26
C TYR A 37 -9.83 3.80 -2.70
N TRP A 38 -8.74 3.12 -2.32
CA TRP A 38 -7.63 3.82 -1.69
C TRP A 38 -6.90 4.74 -2.67
N ASN A 39 -6.77 4.38 -3.94
CA ASN A 39 -6.18 5.26 -4.95
C ASN A 39 -6.98 6.54 -5.13
N ILE A 40 -8.31 6.42 -5.31
CA ILE A 40 -9.18 7.59 -5.51
C ILE A 40 -9.18 8.48 -4.27
N VAL A 41 -9.35 7.89 -3.08
CA VAL A 41 -9.43 8.64 -1.83
C VAL A 41 -8.10 9.32 -1.52
N ALA A 42 -6.97 8.62 -1.70
CA ALA A 42 -5.65 9.19 -1.45
C ALA A 42 -5.33 10.32 -2.45
N GLN A 43 -5.54 10.12 -3.75
CA GLN A 43 -5.31 11.19 -4.74
C GLN A 43 -6.20 12.41 -4.49
N ASN A 44 -7.47 12.20 -4.13
CA ASN A 44 -8.35 13.29 -3.73
C ASN A 44 -7.82 14.02 -2.47
N GLU A 45 -7.30 13.29 -1.48
CA GLU A 45 -6.65 13.90 -0.33
C GLU A 45 -5.38 14.68 -0.73
N TYR A 46 -4.57 14.18 -1.66
CA TYR A 46 -3.39 14.91 -2.11
C TYR A 46 -3.75 16.23 -2.81
N HIS A 47 -4.70 16.21 -3.74
CA HIS A 47 -5.08 17.40 -4.52
C HIS A 47 -5.99 18.36 -3.76
N ASN A 48 -7.03 17.84 -3.10
CA ASN A 48 -8.11 18.65 -2.54
C ASN A 48 -8.04 18.78 -1.02
N LYS A 49 -7.21 17.96 -0.33
CA LYS A 49 -7.10 17.90 1.14
C LYS A 49 -8.45 17.71 1.82
N THR A 50 -9.37 16.97 1.20
CA THR A 50 -10.77 16.86 1.65
C THR A 50 -10.86 16.33 3.08
N ILE A 51 -10.17 15.23 3.39
CA ILE A 51 -10.19 14.61 4.72
C ILE A 51 -9.54 15.56 5.72
N THR A 52 -8.37 16.10 5.38
CA THR A 52 -7.66 17.04 6.25
C THR A 52 -8.48 18.30 6.54
N LYS A 53 -9.20 18.84 5.55
CA LYS A 53 -10.10 20.01 5.72
C LYS A 53 -11.28 19.69 6.63
N ILE A 54 -11.95 18.56 6.42
CA ILE A 54 -13.06 18.10 7.28
C ILE A 54 -12.59 17.94 8.73
N LEU A 55 -11.39 17.41 8.92
CA LEU A 55 -10.79 17.19 10.25
C LEU A 55 -10.05 18.42 10.81
N ARG A 56 -10.32 19.63 10.29
CA ARG A 56 -9.76 20.90 10.76
C ARG A 56 -8.22 20.91 10.81
N GLY A 57 -7.58 20.38 9.77
CA GLY A 57 -6.12 20.36 9.62
C GLY A 57 -5.41 19.16 10.26
N ARG A 58 -6.13 18.22 10.90
CA ARG A 58 -5.53 17.06 11.58
C ARG A 58 -5.14 15.94 10.61
N ARG A 59 -4.07 16.16 9.84
CA ARG A 59 -3.58 15.24 8.79
C ARG A 59 -3.26 13.81 9.28
N TYR A 60 -2.64 13.65 10.46
CA TYR A 60 -2.34 12.33 11.02
C TYR A 60 -3.60 11.55 11.36
N LEU A 61 -4.58 12.21 12.00
CA LEU A 61 -5.87 11.60 12.28
C LEU A 61 -6.57 11.16 10.98
N GLY A 62 -6.53 11.98 9.94
CA GLY A 62 -7.05 11.62 8.62
C GLY A 62 -6.37 10.38 8.03
N CYS A 63 -5.04 10.31 8.09
CA CYS A 63 -4.28 9.15 7.62
C CYS A 63 -4.62 7.88 8.42
N TYR A 64 -4.72 7.96 9.75
CA TYR A 64 -5.12 6.80 10.56
C TYR A 64 -6.56 6.35 10.30
N LEU A 65 -7.49 7.29 10.05
CA LEU A 65 -8.86 6.94 9.67
C LEU A 65 -8.90 6.24 8.31
N LEU A 66 -8.10 6.72 7.34
CA LEU A 66 -7.95 6.04 6.05
C LEU A 66 -7.31 4.66 6.22
N ALA A 67 -6.30 4.52 7.09
CA ALA A 67 -5.68 3.25 7.39
C ALA A 67 -6.71 2.24 7.94
N VAL A 68 -7.54 2.66 8.90
CA VAL A 68 -8.60 1.83 9.47
C VAL A 68 -9.64 1.44 8.41
N SER A 69 -10.01 2.35 7.50
CA SER A 69 -10.97 2.02 6.44
C SER A 69 -10.39 1.05 5.42
N ILE A 70 -9.15 1.26 4.95
CA ILE A 70 -8.47 0.35 4.01
C ILE A 70 -8.30 -1.04 4.63
N PHE A 71 -7.84 -1.10 5.89
CA PHE A 71 -7.65 -2.37 6.59
C PHE A 71 -8.97 -3.12 6.78
N SER A 72 -10.02 -2.43 7.21
CA SER A 72 -11.37 -3.01 7.37
C SER A 72 -11.94 -3.52 6.05
N LEU A 73 -11.78 -2.77 4.96
CA LEU A 73 -12.16 -3.20 3.62
C LEU A 73 -11.32 -4.40 3.15
N GLY A 74 -10.05 -4.48 3.56
CA GLY A 74 -9.20 -5.66 3.36
C GLY A 74 -9.79 -6.90 4.03
N ILE A 75 -10.16 -6.82 5.31
CA ILE A 75 -10.82 -7.92 6.04
C ILE A 75 -12.11 -8.34 5.36
N LEU A 76 -12.96 -7.37 4.98
CA LEU A 76 -14.21 -7.65 4.29
C LEU A 76 -13.98 -8.37 2.96
N ARG A 77 -13.04 -7.89 2.15
CA ARG A 77 -12.66 -8.53 0.88
C ARG A 77 -12.21 -9.98 1.10
N ASP A 78 -11.36 -10.21 2.09
CA ASP A 78 -10.84 -11.54 2.38
C ASP A 78 -11.97 -12.48 2.88
N HIS A 79 -12.92 -11.95 3.64
CA HIS A 79 -14.12 -12.68 4.03
C HIS A 79 -14.99 -13.05 2.82
N LEU A 80 -15.28 -12.08 1.94
CA LEU A 80 -16.07 -12.31 0.73
C LEU A 80 -15.39 -13.29 -0.23
N TYR A 81 -14.06 -13.22 -0.35
CA TYR A 81 -13.26 -14.19 -1.09
C TYR A 81 -13.45 -15.60 -0.54
N ASN A 82 -13.26 -15.79 0.77
CA ASN A 82 -13.47 -17.10 1.40
C ASN A 82 -14.90 -17.61 1.26
N LEU A 83 -15.90 -16.72 1.35
CA LEU A 83 -17.30 -17.06 1.11
C LEU A 83 -17.53 -17.53 -0.33
N ALA A 84 -16.93 -16.85 -1.31
CA ALA A 84 -17.01 -17.25 -2.71
C ALA A 84 -16.41 -18.65 -2.93
N LEU A 85 -15.26 -18.93 -2.34
CA LEU A 85 -14.59 -20.24 -2.47
C LEU A 85 -15.43 -21.41 -1.93
N LYS A 86 -16.25 -21.19 -0.89
CA LYS A 86 -17.12 -22.24 -0.33
C LYS A 86 -18.13 -22.76 -1.36
N HIS A 87 -18.64 -21.90 -2.24
CA HIS A 87 -19.62 -22.27 -3.27
C HIS A 87 -18.99 -22.76 -4.58
N GLN A 88 -17.66 -22.76 -4.70
CA GLN A 88 -16.96 -23.18 -5.91
C GLN A 88 -16.58 -24.67 -5.86
N PRO A 89 -16.48 -25.37 -7.00
CA PRO A 89 -16.05 -26.77 -7.04
C PRO A 89 -14.60 -26.95 -6.57
N THR A 90 -14.28 -28.14 -6.05
CA THR A 90 -12.89 -28.56 -5.83
C THR A 90 -12.37 -29.35 -7.03
N HIS A 91 -11.04 -29.48 -7.14
CA HIS A 91 -10.39 -30.23 -8.21
C HIS A 91 -9.37 -31.21 -7.64
N ALA A 92 -9.39 -32.46 -8.12
CA ALA A 92 -8.56 -33.56 -7.60
C ALA A 92 -7.03 -33.29 -7.66
N LEU A 93 -6.57 -32.50 -8.64
CA LEU A 93 -5.15 -32.09 -8.71
C LEU A 93 -4.72 -31.19 -7.53
N LEU A 94 -5.66 -30.44 -6.94
CA LEU A 94 -5.39 -29.57 -5.80
C LEU A 94 -5.61 -30.29 -4.46
N GLU A 95 -6.11 -31.52 -4.47
CA GLU A 95 -6.34 -32.33 -3.27
C GLU A 95 -5.17 -33.28 -2.97
N GLN A 96 -4.09 -33.19 -3.75
CA GLN A 96 -2.90 -34.01 -3.56
C GLN A 96 -2.24 -33.72 -2.20
N PRO A 97 -1.63 -34.72 -1.54
CA PRO A 97 -1.09 -34.57 -0.18
C PRO A 97 -0.05 -33.45 0.00
N TRP A 98 0.70 -33.13 -1.06
CA TRP A 98 1.73 -32.09 -1.06
C TRP A 98 1.18 -30.67 -1.25
N VAL A 99 -0.08 -30.51 -1.69
CA VAL A 99 -0.66 -29.20 -2.00
C VAL A 99 -0.92 -28.39 -0.72
N LYS A 100 -1.43 -29.01 0.35
CA LYS A 100 -1.67 -28.31 1.62
C LYS A 100 -0.38 -27.83 2.30
N PRO A 101 0.69 -28.64 2.39
CA PRO A 101 2.00 -28.15 2.83
C PRO A 101 2.53 -26.98 1.97
N ALA A 102 2.44 -27.08 0.63
CA ALA A 102 2.85 -26.00 -0.26
C ALA A 102 2.00 -24.73 -0.05
N ALA A 103 0.69 -24.88 0.14
CA ALA A 103 -0.23 -23.78 0.44
C ALA A 103 0.11 -23.08 1.77
N ALA A 104 0.40 -23.84 2.82
CA ALA A 104 0.81 -23.29 4.12
C ALA A 104 2.13 -22.54 4.02
N LEU A 105 3.13 -23.11 3.33
CA LEU A 105 4.41 -22.45 3.11
C LEU A 105 4.22 -21.14 2.33
N LEU A 106 3.46 -21.17 1.24
CA LEU A 106 3.18 -19.99 0.42
C LEU A 106 2.46 -18.89 1.22
N PHE A 107 1.44 -19.27 2.00
CA PHE A 107 0.71 -18.34 2.87
C PHE A 107 1.61 -17.75 3.95
N ALA A 108 2.45 -18.57 4.60
CA ALA A 108 3.39 -18.10 5.62
C ALA A 108 4.42 -17.13 5.02
N SER A 109 5.03 -17.47 3.89
CA SER A 109 5.96 -16.58 3.18
C SER A 109 5.30 -15.27 2.76
N GLY A 110 4.05 -15.33 2.28
CA GLY A 110 3.28 -14.13 1.93
C GLY A 110 3.05 -13.21 3.13
N ASN A 111 2.68 -13.78 4.28
CA ASN A 111 2.52 -13.02 5.52
C ASN A 111 3.84 -12.43 6.03
N VAL A 112 4.96 -13.15 5.90
CA VAL A 112 6.28 -12.60 6.22
C VAL A 112 6.54 -11.34 5.40
N PHE A 113 6.29 -11.36 4.09
CA PHE A 113 6.46 -10.17 3.25
C PHE A 113 5.52 -9.03 3.64
N VAL A 114 4.23 -9.31 3.86
CA VAL A 114 3.26 -8.27 4.27
C VAL A 114 3.66 -7.64 5.60
N LEU A 115 3.87 -8.44 6.64
CA LEU A 115 4.12 -7.95 8.00
C LEU A 115 5.47 -7.23 8.10
N SER A 116 6.52 -7.75 7.47
CA SER A 116 7.82 -7.08 7.45
C SER A 116 7.80 -5.77 6.65
N SER A 117 7.02 -5.70 5.56
CA SER A 117 6.79 -4.43 4.83
C SER A 117 6.09 -3.40 5.70
N MET A 118 5.01 -3.82 6.38
CA MET A 118 4.25 -2.95 7.29
C MET A 118 5.10 -2.47 8.46
N TRP A 119 5.96 -3.35 9.00
CA TRP A 119 6.89 -3.00 10.05
C TRP A 119 7.88 -1.92 9.58
N ALA A 120 8.47 -2.10 8.40
CA ALA A 120 9.49 -1.19 7.89
C ALA A 120 8.92 0.18 7.45
N LEU A 121 7.71 0.21 6.89
CA LEU A 121 7.02 1.45 6.49
C LEU A 121 6.26 2.14 7.64
N GLY A 122 5.90 1.38 8.68
CA GLY A 122 4.93 1.80 9.67
C GLY A 122 3.53 2.00 9.09
N VAL A 123 2.59 2.43 9.94
CA VAL A 123 1.18 2.62 9.54
C VAL A 123 1.05 3.73 8.49
N THR A 124 1.69 4.88 8.70
CA THR A 124 1.58 6.01 7.77
C THR A 124 2.25 5.73 6.42
N GLY A 125 3.39 5.02 6.40
CA GLY A 125 4.01 4.64 5.13
C GLY A 125 3.23 3.56 4.39
N THR A 126 2.57 2.66 5.11
CA THR A 126 1.72 1.61 4.53
C THR A 126 0.42 2.16 3.94
N TYR A 127 -0.23 3.09 4.63
CA TYR A 127 -1.58 3.56 4.29
C TYR A 127 -1.56 4.98 3.71
N LEU A 128 -0.66 5.23 2.75
CA LEU A 128 -0.67 6.40 1.87
C LEU A 128 -0.53 7.75 2.61
N GLY A 129 0.26 7.78 3.69
CA GLY A 129 0.50 8.98 4.49
C GLY A 129 1.21 10.10 3.72
N ASP A 130 1.97 9.76 2.68
CA ASP A 130 2.58 10.71 1.75
C ASP A 130 1.54 11.59 1.04
N TYR A 131 0.34 11.07 0.75
CA TYR A 131 -0.78 11.86 0.20
C TYR A 131 -1.32 12.89 1.21
N PHE A 132 -1.17 12.62 2.51
CA PHE A 132 -1.42 13.58 3.60
C PHE A 132 -0.22 14.52 3.86
N GLY A 133 0.87 14.38 3.11
CA GLY A 133 2.12 15.11 3.30
C GLY A 133 2.95 14.62 4.51
N ILE A 134 2.68 13.41 4.98
CA ILE A 134 3.45 12.72 6.03
C ILE A 134 4.50 11.87 5.30
N LEU A 135 5.67 12.46 5.10
CA LEU A 135 6.75 11.85 4.31
C LEU A 135 7.71 11.10 5.22
N MET A 136 8.24 9.98 4.74
CA MET A 136 9.39 9.33 5.36
C MET A 136 10.67 10.10 5.06
N ASP A 137 11.67 9.99 5.93
CA ASP A 137 12.95 10.66 5.74
C ASP A 137 13.77 10.07 4.59
N SER A 138 13.62 8.76 4.38
CA SER A 138 14.29 8.02 3.31
C SER A 138 13.42 6.87 2.82
N ILE A 139 13.67 6.44 1.58
CA ILE A 139 13.06 5.25 0.99
C ILE A 139 13.59 4.03 1.74
N VAL A 140 12.69 3.13 2.12
CA VAL A 140 13.07 1.86 2.75
C VAL A 140 13.72 0.94 1.72
N THR A 141 14.99 0.61 1.94
CA THR A 141 15.76 -0.30 1.08
C THR A 141 16.10 -1.63 1.75
N GLY A 142 15.75 -1.80 3.03
CA GLY A 142 15.97 -3.04 3.78
C GLY A 142 14.95 -4.13 3.44
N PHE A 143 15.03 -5.27 4.13
CA PHE A 143 14.03 -6.33 3.98
C PHE A 143 12.62 -5.85 4.34
N PRO A 144 11.59 -6.19 3.55
CA PRO A 144 11.60 -7.05 2.34
C PRO A 144 11.83 -6.33 1.00
N PHE A 145 12.02 -5.01 1.01
CA PHE A 145 12.18 -4.18 -0.19
C PHE A 145 13.51 -4.42 -0.94
N ASN A 146 14.53 -4.99 -0.29
CA ASN A 146 15.77 -5.43 -0.96
C ASN A 146 15.59 -6.71 -1.80
N VAL A 147 14.53 -7.49 -1.57
CA VAL A 147 14.27 -8.75 -2.28
C VAL A 147 13.39 -8.53 -3.50
N MET A 148 12.34 -7.71 -3.36
CA MET A 148 11.42 -7.42 -4.45
C MET A 148 10.77 -6.04 -4.28
N ALA A 149 10.30 -5.48 -5.40
CA ALA A 149 9.46 -4.29 -5.38
C ALA A 149 8.05 -4.63 -4.86
N ASN A 150 7.44 -3.71 -4.13
CA ASN A 150 6.07 -3.82 -3.61
C ASN A 150 5.78 -5.15 -2.86
N PRO A 151 6.62 -5.54 -1.88
CA PRO A 151 6.54 -6.84 -1.22
C PRO A 151 5.18 -7.12 -0.56
N MET A 152 4.46 -6.09 -0.12
CA MET A 152 3.11 -6.22 0.44
C MET A 152 2.08 -6.73 -0.59
N TYR A 153 2.15 -6.24 -1.82
CA TYR A 153 1.24 -6.63 -2.90
C TYR A 153 1.48 -8.08 -3.33
N TRP A 154 2.74 -8.48 -3.45
CA TRP A 154 3.11 -9.87 -3.70
C TRP A 154 2.75 -10.79 -2.54
N GLY A 155 3.07 -10.39 -1.30
CA GLY A 155 2.75 -11.17 -0.11
C GLY A 155 1.24 -11.39 0.06
N SER A 156 0.43 -10.37 -0.21
CA SER A 156 -1.04 -10.50 -0.25
C SER A 156 -1.48 -11.47 -1.35
N SER A 157 -0.93 -11.35 -2.57
CA SER A 157 -1.25 -12.26 -3.68
C SER A 157 -0.90 -13.72 -3.36
N MET A 158 0.23 -13.96 -2.70
CA MET A 158 0.62 -15.28 -2.19
C MET A 158 -0.38 -15.83 -1.19
N SER A 159 -0.94 -14.99 -0.32
CA SER A 159 -2.00 -15.41 0.61
C SER A 159 -3.29 -15.83 -0.11
N PHE A 160 -3.70 -15.12 -1.16
CA PHE A 160 -4.86 -15.51 -1.99
C PHE A 160 -4.67 -16.88 -2.65
N VAL A 161 -3.49 -17.10 -3.25
CA VAL A 161 -3.13 -18.37 -3.87
C VAL A 161 -3.04 -19.47 -2.80
N GLY A 162 -2.40 -19.20 -1.66
CA GLY A 162 -2.27 -20.13 -0.56
C GLY A 162 -3.64 -20.61 -0.07
N VAL A 163 -4.60 -19.70 0.12
CA VAL A 163 -5.97 -20.05 0.51
C VAL A 163 -6.68 -20.87 -0.59
N ALA A 164 -6.51 -20.51 -1.87
CA ALA A 164 -7.09 -21.27 -2.98
C ALA A 164 -6.58 -22.72 -3.03
N LEU A 165 -5.26 -22.90 -2.84
CA LEU A 165 -4.63 -24.21 -2.78
C LEU A 165 -5.06 -24.99 -1.53
N TRP A 166 -5.13 -24.33 -0.38
CA TRP A 166 -5.53 -24.96 0.88
C TRP A 166 -6.92 -25.59 0.82
N PHE A 167 -7.87 -24.89 0.18
CA PHE A 167 -9.24 -25.36 -0.02
C PHE A 167 -9.45 -26.15 -1.32
N GLY A 168 -8.41 -26.30 -2.14
CA GLY A 168 -8.46 -27.03 -3.40
C GLY A 168 -9.39 -26.41 -4.45
N LYS A 169 -9.51 -25.07 -4.49
CA LYS A 169 -10.49 -24.34 -5.30
C LYS A 169 -9.82 -23.66 -6.51
N PRO A 170 -10.01 -24.16 -7.75
CA PRO A 170 -9.42 -23.54 -8.94
C PRO A 170 -9.94 -22.12 -9.20
N ALA A 171 -11.22 -21.86 -8.91
CA ALA A 171 -11.79 -20.51 -8.95
C ALA A 171 -11.00 -19.50 -8.10
N GLY A 172 -10.43 -19.94 -6.97
CA GLY A 172 -9.56 -19.10 -6.14
C GLY A 172 -8.25 -18.73 -6.83
N LEU A 173 -7.69 -19.62 -7.66
CA LEU A 173 -6.51 -19.30 -8.48
C LEU A 173 -6.84 -18.26 -9.55
N VAL A 174 -8.02 -18.37 -10.19
CA VAL A 174 -8.51 -17.37 -11.14
C VAL A 174 -8.68 -16.00 -10.47
N LEU A 175 -9.30 -15.97 -9.29
CA LEU A 175 -9.43 -14.76 -8.49
C LEU A 175 -8.06 -14.22 -8.02
N SER A 176 -7.08 -15.09 -7.74
CA SER A 176 -5.72 -14.67 -7.39
C SER A 176 -5.02 -14.01 -8.56
N VAL A 177 -5.23 -14.49 -9.79
CA VAL A 177 -4.75 -13.83 -11.01
C VAL A 177 -5.39 -12.44 -11.15
N LEU A 178 -6.70 -12.34 -10.90
CA LEU A 178 -7.39 -11.04 -10.87
C LEU A 178 -6.77 -10.10 -9.84
N VAL A 179 -6.47 -10.57 -8.61
CA VAL A 179 -5.79 -9.78 -7.58
C VAL A 179 -4.47 -9.21 -8.11
N VAL A 180 -3.63 -10.04 -8.73
CA VAL A 180 -2.34 -9.60 -9.32
C VAL A 180 -2.56 -8.55 -10.40
N ILE A 181 -3.56 -8.72 -11.28
CA ILE A 181 -3.88 -7.75 -12.33
C ILE A 181 -4.31 -6.41 -11.72
N VAL A 182 -5.24 -6.42 -10.77
CA VAL A 182 -5.75 -5.19 -10.15
C VAL A 182 -4.62 -4.49 -9.38
N TYR A 183 -3.77 -5.24 -8.67
CA TYR A 183 -2.59 -4.69 -8.00
C TYR A 183 -1.59 -4.08 -8.99
N ALA A 184 -1.30 -4.75 -10.09
CA ALA A 184 -0.42 -4.20 -11.13
C ALA A 184 -0.99 -2.90 -11.74
N LEU A 185 -2.31 -2.83 -11.93
CA LEU A 185 -2.97 -1.61 -12.39
C LEU A 185 -2.90 -0.50 -11.34
N ALA A 186 -3.17 -0.80 -10.07
CA ALA A 186 -3.05 0.17 -8.97
C ALA A 186 -1.64 0.75 -8.88
N LEU A 187 -0.62 -0.10 -8.93
CA LEU A 187 0.80 0.30 -8.86
C LEU A 187 1.21 1.22 -10.01
N ARG A 188 0.67 1.03 -11.22
CA ARG A 188 0.93 1.92 -12.37
C ARG A 188 0.51 3.37 -12.12
N PHE A 189 -0.47 3.60 -11.25
CA PHE A 189 -0.89 4.95 -10.85
C PHE A 189 -0.17 5.40 -9.58
N GLU A 190 0.00 4.51 -8.60
CA GLU A 190 0.57 4.82 -7.29
C GLU A 190 2.06 5.14 -7.36
N GLU A 191 2.87 4.27 -7.96
CA GLU A 191 4.34 4.41 -8.00
C GLU A 191 4.83 5.75 -8.58
N PRO A 192 4.39 6.19 -9.78
CA PRO A 192 4.85 7.47 -10.33
C PRO A 192 4.36 8.65 -9.49
N PHE A 193 3.20 8.52 -8.83
CA PHE A 193 2.65 9.56 -7.99
C PHE A 193 3.48 9.74 -6.73
N THR A 194 3.71 8.66 -5.97
CA THR A 194 4.57 8.68 -4.78
C THR A 194 5.98 9.15 -5.13
N ALA A 195 6.59 8.65 -6.21
CA ALA A 195 7.92 9.11 -6.65
C ALA A 195 7.96 10.62 -6.90
N ASN A 196 6.90 11.19 -7.51
CA ASN A 196 6.79 12.63 -7.73
C ASN A 196 6.66 13.42 -6.43
N ILE A 197 5.90 12.92 -5.44
CA ILE A 197 5.78 13.55 -4.12
C ILE A 197 7.17 13.67 -3.47
N TYR A 198 7.91 12.57 -3.39
CA TYR A 198 9.24 12.56 -2.77
C TYR A 198 10.24 13.44 -3.55
N LYS A 199 10.21 13.42 -4.89
CA LYS A 199 11.06 14.30 -5.72
C LYS A 199 10.77 15.79 -5.50
N GLN A 200 9.51 16.17 -5.31
CA GLN A 200 9.14 17.56 -5.01
C GLN A 200 9.57 17.95 -3.60
N ALA A 201 9.40 17.05 -2.63
CA ALA A 201 9.82 17.29 -1.25
C ALA A 201 11.33 17.51 -1.15
N ASP A 202 12.13 16.70 -1.85
CA ASP A 202 13.60 16.85 -1.88
C ASP A 202 14.03 18.18 -2.52
N LYS A 203 13.38 18.58 -3.63
CA LYS A 203 13.63 19.89 -4.26
C LYS A 203 13.36 21.03 -3.29
N LYS A 204 12.24 20.95 -2.54
CA LYS A 204 11.87 21.96 -1.54
C LYS A 204 12.89 22.01 -0.40
N LYS A 205 13.27 20.86 0.16
CA LYS A 205 14.30 20.76 1.21
C LYS A 205 15.63 21.41 0.76
N ARG A 206 16.07 21.15 -0.47
CA ARG A 206 17.29 21.76 -1.04
C ARG A 206 17.16 23.28 -1.25
N ALA A 207 16.02 23.75 -1.72
CA ALA A 207 15.77 25.18 -1.90
C ALA A 207 15.74 25.93 -0.55
N ASP A 208 15.10 25.34 0.46
CA ASP A 208 15.07 25.89 1.81
C ASP A 208 16.48 25.91 2.41
N ALA A 209 17.26 24.84 2.25
CA ALA A 209 18.66 24.80 2.70
C ALA A 209 19.54 25.86 2.00
N ALA A 210 19.37 26.05 0.68
CA ALA A 210 20.08 27.09 -0.07
C ALA A 210 19.69 28.50 0.40
N LYS A 211 18.40 28.74 0.67
CA LYS A 211 17.92 30.00 1.23
C LYS A 211 18.51 30.26 2.63
N HIS A 212 18.57 29.23 3.48
CA HIS A 212 19.19 29.35 4.80
C HIS A 212 20.68 29.65 4.71
N ALA A 213 21.41 28.98 3.81
CA ALA A 213 22.82 29.26 3.56
C ALA A 213 23.06 30.70 3.07
N LEU A 214 22.21 31.22 2.17
CA LEU A 214 22.27 32.61 1.72
C LEU A 214 22.01 33.62 2.87
N LEU A 215 21.04 33.32 3.74
CA LEU A 215 20.74 34.17 4.90
C LEU A 215 21.89 34.15 5.94
N GLU A 216 22.63 33.05 6.05
CA GLU A 216 23.82 32.96 6.91
C GLU A 216 25.02 33.70 6.30
N THR A 217 25.17 33.74 4.97
CA THR A 217 26.23 34.51 4.31
C THR A 217 25.94 36.01 4.24
N ASP A 218 24.67 36.42 4.15
CA ASP A 218 24.22 37.82 4.09
C ASP A 218 23.81 38.41 5.46
N GLY A 219 23.98 37.65 6.55
CA GLY A 219 23.82 38.15 7.92
C GLY A 219 24.80 39.31 8.19
N PRO A 220 24.43 40.30 9.04
CA PRO A 220 25.19 41.54 9.16
C PRO A 220 26.64 41.20 9.51
N ALA A 221 27.58 41.58 8.64
CA ALA A 221 28.99 41.39 8.83
C ALA A 221 29.39 41.88 10.24
N SER A 222 29.49 40.93 11.18
CA SER A 222 30.04 41.13 12.51
C SER A 222 31.54 41.28 12.36
N GLY A 223 31.99 42.43 11.83
CA GLY A 223 33.35 42.50 11.31
C GLY A 223 33.97 43.86 11.09
N THR A 224 33.40 44.98 11.56
CA THR A 224 34.13 46.26 11.56
C THR A 224 33.84 47.08 12.82
N ARG A 225 34.23 46.58 13.98
CA ARG A 225 34.36 47.42 15.18
C ARG A 225 35.65 48.23 15.06
N ASN A 226 35.53 49.42 14.49
CA ASN A 226 36.60 50.41 14.39
C ASN A 226 37.16 50.71 15.80
N ARG A 227 38.34 50.17 16.14
CA ARG A 227 39.07 50.52 17.37
C ARG A 227 39.66 51.92 17.17
N GLY A 228 38.85 52.93 17.40
CA GLY A 228 39.28 54.31 17.54
C GLY A 228 40.32 54.43 18.66
N LYS A 229 41.48 55.01 18.30
CA LYS A 229 42.62 55.34 19.14
C LYS A 229 42.23 55.77 20.56
N ARG A 230 42.71 55.03 21.58
CA ARG A 230 42.79 55.51 22.97
C ARG A 230 43.94 56.50 23.07
N THR A 231 43.61 57.75 23.36
CA THR A 231 44.56 58.79 23.76
C THR A 231 45.12 58.46 25.16
N PRO A 232 46.44 58.58 25.43
CA PRO A 232 46.96 58.40 26.78
C PRO A 232 46.68 59.65 27.63
N SER A 233 45.98 59.51 28.75
CA SER A 233 45.90 60.57 29.76
C SER A 233 47.24 60.66 30.50
N LYS A 234 47.77 61.88 30.59
CA LYS A 234 48.99 62.19 31.33
C LYS A 234 48.78 61.94 32.82
N LEU A 235 49.73 61.24 33.45
CA LEU A 235 49.94 61.33 34.90
C LEU A 235 50.25 62.78 35.27
N LYS A 236 49.63 63.28 36.33
CA LYS A 236 50.14 64.41 37.12
C LYS A 236 50.41 63.93 38.54
N ALA A 237 51.53 64.44 39.04
CA ALA A 237 52.17 64.20 40.33
C ALA A 237 51.26 64.47 41.53
#